data_AF-A0A319DVV4-F1
#
_entry.id   AF-A0A319DVV4-F1
#
_cell.length_a   1.000
_cell.length_b   1.000
_cell.length_c   1.000
_cell.angle_alpha   90.00
_cell.angle_beta   90.00
_cell.angle_gamma   90.00
#
_symmetry.space_group_name_H-M   'P 1'
#
loop_
_entity.id
_entity.type
_entity.pdbx_description
1 polymer ?
#
loop_
_entity_poly.entity_id
_entity_poly.type
_entity_poly.pdbx_seq_one_letter_code
_entity_poly.pdbx_strand_id
1 'polypeptide(L)'
;MSDRYDFVVTSGGIGPTHDDITYESIAKAFGLNLKLHQAAFERMKQLSKPHPMQPNFDWDTPSPSLTAKLRMVEIPHDEALPLEEQAIFVADDMWVPIAIVNGNVHILPGVPRLFERLLEHLKPNLLPRLLNPEGKGIYRYLFSTPLPESTVAPYLTELATRVASKNIKVGSYPRWGNKRNTVTLVGTDKELMDSLIPEVEQNVEGTKVTREDELDPPSDAEEGK
;
A
#
# COMPACT_ATOMS: atom_id res chain seq x y z
N MET A 1 9.60 -5.42 17.03
CA MET A 1 9.45 -4.47 15.91
C MET A 1 8.31 -3.51 16.20
N SER A 2 7.15 -4.02 16.64
CA SER A 2 6.05 -3.25 17.25
C SER A 2 6.51 -2.19 18.25
N ASP A 3 7.42 -2.51 19.15
CA ASP A 3 7.79 -1.61 20.26
C ASP A 3 8.60 -0.36 19.81
N ARG A 4 9.00 -0.32 18.53
CA ARG A 4 9.76 0.81 17.95
C ARG A 4 8.93 1.67 17.01
N TYR A 5 7.69 1.28 16.69
CA TYR A 5 6.86 1.98 15.71
C TYR A 5 5.42 2.12 16.22
N ASP A 6 4.85 3.31 16.06
CA ASP A 6 3.48 3.59 16.51
C ASP A 6 2.41 2.96 15.61
N PHE A 7 2.77 2.63 14.38
CA PHE A 7 1.89 2.04 13.38
C PHE A 7 2.66 1.04 12.52
N VAL A 8 2.25 -0.23 12.59
CA VAL A 8 2.84 -1.35 11.84
C VAL A 8 1.77 -1.91 10.92
N VAL A 9 2.11 -2.10 9.65
CA VAL A 9 1.24 -2.72 8.65
C VAL A 9 1.84 -4.03 8.19
N THR A 10 1.02 -5.07 8.15
CA THR A 10 1.32 -6.31 7.43
C THR A 10 0.38 -6.45 6.24
N SER A 11 0.80 -7.17 5.21
CA SER A 11 -0.01 -7.43 4.02
C SER A 11 0.17 -8.88 3.58
N GLY A 12 -0.95 -9.56 3.34
CA GLY A 12 -0.97 -10.94 2.85
C GLY A 12 -0.99 -12.00 3.94
N GLY A 13 -1.17 -13.26 3.52
CA GLY A 13 -1.20 -14.42 4.40
C GLY A 13 -2.45 -14.54 5.28
N ILE A 14 -3.59 -13.98 4.85
CA ILE A 14 -4.89 -14.02 5.57
C ILE A 14 -6.01 -14.68 4.76
N GLY A 15 -5.66 -15.32 3.65
CA GLY A 15 -6.60 -16.07 2.82
C GLY A 15 -6.93 -17.46 3.39
N PRO A 16 -7.59 -18.30 2.60
CA PRO A 16 -8.14 -19.57 3.05
C PRO A 16 -7.14 -20.75 2.97
N THR A 17 -5.93 -20.55 2.43
CA THR A 17 -4.99 -21.65 2.16
C THR A 17 -4.07 -21.91 3.36
N HIS A 18 -3.30 -23.01 3.30
CA HIS A 18 -2.44 -23.45 4.40
C HIS A 18 -1.18 -22.58 4.58
N ASP A 19 -0.77 -21.89 3.53
CA ASP A 19 0.33 -20.94 3.49
C ASP A 19 -0.08 -19.53 3.94
N ASP A 20 -1.38 -19.27 4.05
CA ASP A 20 -1.92 -18.09 4.73
C ASP A 20 -1.81 -18.25 6.26
N ILE A 21 -0.66 -17.86 6.80
CA ILE A 21 -0.27 -18.06 8.21
C ILE A 21 -0.10 -16.77 9.01
N THR A 22 -0.48 -15.61 8.47
CA THR A 22 -0.21 -14.30 9.09
C THR A 22 -0.92 -14.16 10.43
N TYR A 23 -2.19 -14.56 10.51
CA TYR A 23 -2.93 -14.53 11.78
C TYR A 23 -2.31 -15.45 12.82
N GLU A 24 -2.04 -16.71 12.48
CA GLU A 24 -1.38 -17.68 13.37
C GLU A 24 -0.02 -17.17 13.86
N SER A 25 0.78 -16.60 12.95
CA SER A 25 2.14 -16.12 13.24
C SER A 25 2.11 -14.93 14.18
N ILE A 26 1.21 -13.97 13.96
CA ILE A 26 1.06 -12.79 14.82
C ILE A 26 0.47 -13.20 16.16
N ALA A 27 -0.57 -14.04 16.20
CA ALA A 27 -1.12 -14.55 17.45
C ALA A 27 -0.04 -15.22 18.31
N LYS A 28 0.77 -16.09 17.71
CA LYS A 28 1.91 -16.74 18.38
C LYS A 28 2.94 -15.75 18.90
N ALA A 29 3.27 -14.71 18.13
CA ALA A 29 4.26 -13.71 18.52
C ALA A 29 3.82 -12.88 19.74
N PHE A 30 2.51 -12.66 19.90
CA PHE A 30 1.93 -11.91 21.01
C PHE A 30 1.32 -12.79 22.12
N GLY A 31 1.43 -14.11 22.01
CA GLY A 31 0.86 -15.04 23.00
C GLY A 31 -0.67 -15.08 23.02
N LEU A 32 -1.31 -14.78 21.90
CA LEU A 32 -2.76 -14.76 21.74
C LEU A 32 -3.27 -16.06 21.11
N ASN A 33 -4.57 -16.32 21.26
CA ASN A 33 -5.26 -17.38 20.53
C ASN A 33 -5.99 -16.82 19.32
N LEU A 34 -6.24 -17.66 18.31
CA LEU A 34 -7.19 -17.31 17.25
C LEU A 34 -8.61 -17.59 17.72
N LYS A 35 -9.53 -16.68 17.41
CA LYS A 35 -10.95 -16.81 17.73
C LYS A 35 -11.80 -16.35 16.55
N LEU A 36 -12.91 -17.03 16.32
CA LEU A 36 -13.86 -16.65 15.30
C LEU A 36 -14.44 -15.26 15.63
N HIS A 37 -14.21 -14.30 14.75
CA HIS A 37 -14.76 -12.97 14.86
C HIS A 37 -16.18 -12.93 14.28
N GLN A 38 -17.19 -13.08 15.16
CA GLN A 38 -18.59 -13.27 14.75
C GLN A 38 -19.08 -12.20 13.76
N ALA A 39 -18.80 -10.92 13.99
CA ALA A 39 -19.26 -9.87 13.08
C ALA A 39 -18.60 -9.97 11.69
N ALA A 40 -17.34 -10.42 11.60
CA ALA A 40 -16.68 -10.62 10.32
C ALA A 40 -17.24 -11.84 9.59
N PHE A 41 -17.55 -12.90 10.34
CA PHE A 41 -18.22 -14.08 9.81
C PHE A 41 -19.61 -13.75 9.24
N GLU A 42 -20.45 -13.02 9.98
CA GLU A 42 -21.77 -12.61 9.49
C GLU A 42 -21.68 -11.71 8.25
N ARG A 43 -20.77 -10.73 8.23
CA ARG A 43 -20.52 -9.93 7.03
C ARG A 43 -20.03 -10.79 5.86
N MET A 44 -19.19 -11.79 6.12
CA MET A 44 -18.70 -12.71 5.09
C MET A 44 -19.85 -13.51 4.49
N LYS A 45 -20.80 -14.01 5.31
CA LYS A 45 -22.01 -14.68 4.81
C LYS A 45 -22.83 -13.77 3.89
N GLN A 46 -22.99 -12.51 4.28
CA GLN A 46 -23.85 -11.55 3.57
C GLN A 46 -23.21 -10.99 2.28
N LEU A 47 -21.90 -10.73 2.30
CA LEU A 47 -21.22 -9.96 1.25
C LEU A 47 -20.34 -10.81 0.34
N SER A 48 -20.07 -12.08 0.69
CA SER A 48 -19.32 -12.97 -0.20
C SER A 48 -20.14 -13.28 -1.45
N LYS A 49 -19.57 -13.00 -2.62
CA LYS A 49 -20.17 -13.43 -3.87
C LYS A 49 -20.03 -14.96 -4.02
N PRO A 50 -21.08 -15.68 -4.43
CA PRO A 50 -20.97 -17.09 -4.78
C PRO A 50 -19.89 -17.25 -5.85
N HIS A 51 -19.00 -18.22 -5.67
CA HIS A 51 -18.01 -18.53 -6.70
C HIS A 51 -18.73 -19.23 -7.87
N PRO A 52 -18.51 -18.85 -9.14
CA PRO A 52 -19.21 -19.47 -10.27
C PRO A 52 -19.08 -21.00 -10.34
N MET A 53 -17.93 -21.52 -9.89
CA MET A 53 -17.66 -22.97 -9.82
C MET A 53 -18.10 -23.63 -8.50
N GLN A 54 -18.66 -22.89 -7.55
CA GLN A 54 -19.25 -23.41 -6.31
C GLN A 54 -20.61 -22.74 -6.04
N PRO A 55 -21.62 -22.95 -6.93
CA PRO A 55 -22.92 -22.28 -6.82
C PRO A 55 -23.73 -22.72 -5.59
N ASN A 56 -23.48 -23.93 -5.07
CA ASN A 56 -24.26 -24.54 -3.98
C ASN A 56 -23.50 -24.55 -2.64
N PHE A 57 -22.67 -23.54 -2.37
CA PHE A 57 -21.99 -23.45 -1.08
C PHE A 57 -23.00 -23.16 0.04
N ASP A 58 -22.96 -23.98 1.10
CA ASP A 58 -23.83 -23.87 2.28
C ASP A 58 -23.01 -23.44 3.50
N TRP A 59 -23.51 -22.42 4.20
CA TRP A 59 -22.88 -21.85 5.40
C TRP A 59 -23.20 -22.64 6.68
N ASP A 60 -24.21 -23.50 6.65
CA ASP A 60 -24.70 -24.23 7.82
C ASP A 60 -24.30 -25.72 7.81
N THR A 61 -23.78 -26.21 6.67
CA THR A 61 -23.27 -27.58 6.54
C THR A 61 -21.75 -27.64 6.64
N PRO A 62 -21.16 -28.42 7.58
CA PRO A 62 -19.72 -28.61 7.67
C PRO A 62 -19.11 -29.11 6.35
N SER A 63 -18.10 -28.39 5.86
CA SER A 63 -17.38 -28.74 4.64
C SER A 63 -15.93 -28.24 4.67
N PRO A 64 -15.03 -28.79 3.85
CA PRO A 64 -13.68 -28.24 3.68
C PRO A 64 -13.70 -26.77 3.25
N SER A 65 -14.62 -26.39 2.36
CA SER A 65 -14.78 -25.00 1.91
C SER A 65 -15.23 -24.07 3.05
N LEU A 66 -16.15 -24.52 3.92
CA LEU A 66 -16.57 -23.74 5.09
C LEU A 66 -15.41 -23.57 6.07
N THR A 67 -14.68 -24.66 6.35
CA THR A 67 -13.49 -24.62 7.22
C THR A 67 -12.45 -23.63 6.70
N ALA A 68 -12.17 -23.65 5.39
CA ALA A 68 -11.23 -22.71 4.76
C ALA A 68 -11.72 -21.25 4.82
N LYS A 69 -13.03 -21.01 4.75
CA LYS A 69 -13.62 -19.67 4.91
C LYS A 69 -13.57 -19.17 6.36
N LEU A 70 -13.87 -20.03 7.32
CA LEU A 70 -13.84 -19.68 8.75
C LEU A 70 -12.43 -19.23 9.17
N ARG A 71 -11.38 -19.88 8.67
CA ARG A 71 -9.98 -19.47 8.92
C ARG A 71 -9.68 -18.00 8.61
N MET A 72 -10.31 -17.42 7.57
CA MET A 72 -10.10 -16.02 7.20
C MET A 72 -10.70 -15.02 8.21
N VAL A 73 -11.56 -15.49 9.11
CA VAL A 73 -12.21 -14.68 10.17
C VAL A 73 -11.94 -15.23 11.56
N GLU A 74 -11.05 -16.20 11.68
CA GLU A 74 -10.41 -16.60 12.93
C GLU A 74 -9.17 -15.73 13.13
N ILE A 75 -9.33 -14.62 13.83
CA ILE A 75 -8.29 -13.59 13.99
C ILE A 75 -7.64 -13.68 15.38
N PRO A 76 -6.41 -13.15 15.56
CA PRO A 76 -5.80 -13.06 16.89
C PRO A 76 -6.71 -12.29 17.84
N HIS A 77 -6.93 -12.85 19.03
CA HIS A 77 -7.86 -12.30 20.00
C HIS A 77 -7.24 -12.23 21.40
N ASP A 78 -7.34 -11.05 21.98
CA ASP A 78 -7.05 -10.72 23.36
C ASP A 78 -8.35 -10.57 24.14
N GLU A 79 -8.59 -11.46 25.10
CA GLU A 79 -9.79 -11.44 25.95
C GLU A 79 -9.83 -10.22 26.88
N ALA A 80 -8.72 -9.50 27.06
CA ALA A 80 -8.64 -8.31 27.89
C ALA A 80 -9.07 -7.02 27.17
N LEU A 81 -9.24 -7.06 25.85
CA LEU A 81 -9.55 -5.87 25.03
C LEU A 81 -10.97 -5.96 24.43
N PRO A 82 -11.66 -4.82 24.22
CA PRO A 82 -12.91 -4.77 23.45
C PRO A 82 -12.71 -5.28 22.02
N LEU A 83 -13.78 -5.78 21.37
CA LEU A 83 -13.69 -6.32 20.01
C LEU A 83 -13.42 -5.22 18.98
N GLU A 84 -14.02 -4.04 19.17
CA GLU A 84 -13.87 -2.86 18.33
C GLU A 84 -12.45 -2.28 18.30
N GLU A 85 -11.63 -2.60 19.31
CA GLU A 85 -10.21 -2.21 19.36
C GLU A 85 -9.29 -3.23 18.66
N GLN A 86 -9.81 -4.42 18.38
CA GLN A 86 -9.06 -5.55 17.82
C GLN A 86 -9.45 -5.86 16.36
N ALA A 87 -10.59 -5.36 15.88
CA ALA A 87 -11.00 -5.49 14.50
C ALA A 87 -11.89 -4.33 14.08
N ILE A 88 -11.53 -3.66 13.00
CA ILE A 88 -12.31 -2.54 12.45
C ILE A 88 -12.80 -2.84 11.03
N PHE A 89 -14.03 -2.41 10.74
CA PHE A 89 -14.59 -2.42 9.40
C PHE A 89 -14.59 -0.99 8.87
N VAL A 90 -13.68 -0.68 7.94
CA VAL A 90 -13.53 0.66 7.37
C VAL A 90 -14.42 0.89 6.15
N ALA A 91 -15.03 -0.15 5.60
CA ALA A 91 -15.92 -0.08 4.45
C ALA A 91 -17.16 -0.96 4.66
N ASP A 92 -18.34 -0.42 4.37
CA ASP A 92 -19.60 -1.12 4.69
C ASP A 92 -19.93 -2.26 3.74
N ASP A 93 -19.51 -2.15 2.48
CA ASP A 93 -19.71 -3.13 1.42
C ASP A 93 -18.61 -4.20 1.37
N MET A 94 -17.77 -4.28 2.41
CA MET A 94 -16.70 -5.27 2.54
C MET A 94 -16.89 -6.09 3.81
N TRP A 95 -16.60 -7.39 3.71
CA TRP A 95 -16.59 -8.27 4.88
C TRP A 95 -15.23 -8.37 5.56
N VAL A 96 -14.15 -8.06 4.85
CA VAL A 96 -12.78 -8.21 5.36
C VAL A 96 -12.50 -7.12 6.39
N PRO A 97 -12.29 -7.46 7.69
CA PRO A 97 -11.86 -6.49 8.68
C PRO A 97 -10.37 -6.18 8.54
N ILE A 98 -9.94 -5.07 9.15
CA ILE A 98 -8.53 -4.88 9.52
C ILE A 98 -8.40 -5.37 10.96
N ALA A 99 -7.71 -6.49 11.16
CA ALA A 99 -7.41 -6.98 12.51
C ALA A 99 -6.26 -6.14 13.10
N ILE A 100 -6.39 -5.79 14.37
CA ILE A 100 -5.46 -4.95 15.11
C ILE A 100 -4.95 -5.74 16.32
N VAL A 101 -3.64 -5.92 16.38
CA VAL A 101 -2.97 -6.59 17.51
C VAL A 101 -2.05 -5.59 18.20
N ASN A 102 -2.00 -5.64 19.53
CA ASN A 102 -1.15 -4.77 20.35
C ASN A 102 -1.42 -3.26 20.13
N GLY A 103 -2.61 -2.90 19.63
CA GLY A 103 -3.02 -1.52 19.32
C GLY A 103 -2.29 -0.85 18.15
N ASN A 104 -1.19 -1.42 17.64
CA ASN A 104 -0.38 -0.83 16.57
C ASN A 104 -0.14 -1.73 15.35
N VAL A 105 -0.36 -3.04 15.44
CA VAL A 105 -0.16 -3.97 14.31
C VAL A 105 -1.47 -4.13 13.55
N HIS A 106 -1.55 -3.57 12.35
CA HIS A 106 -2.71 -3.62 11.46
C HIS A 106 -2.46 -4.66 10.37
N ILE A 107 -3.32 -5.67 10.32
CA ILE A 107 -3.20 -6.81 9.40
C ILE A 107 -4.12 -6.58 8.21
N LEU A 108 -3.54 -6.42 7.01
CA LEU A 108 -4.27 -6.18 5.77
C LEU A 108 -4.16 -7.35 4.77
N PRO A 109 -5.12 -7.50 3.85
CA PRO A 109 -5.06 -8.51 2.78
C PRO A 109 -3.91 -8.25 1.81
N GLY A 110 -3.40 -9.32 1.20
CA GLY A 110 -2.33 -9.24 0.20
C GLY A 110 -2.81 -8.87 -1.20
N VAL A 111 -4.12 -9.01 -1.49
CA VAL A 111 -4.69 -8.64 -2.79
C VAL A 111 -4.60 -7.13 -2.97
N PRO A 112 -3.83 -6.59 -3.93
CA PRO A 112 -3.52 -5.16 -4.01
C PRO A 112 -4.76 -4.26 -3.99
N ARG A 113 -5.78 -4.60 -4.77
CA ARG A 113 -7.03 -3.84 -4.83
C ARG A 113 -7.78 -3.79 -3.49
N LEU A 114 -7.76 -4.88 -2.70
CA LEU A 114 -8.39 -4.89 -1.38
C LEU A 114 -7.54 -4.10 -0.37
N PHE A 115 -6.23 -4.27 -0.42
CA PHE A 115 -5.27 -3.55 0.41
C PHE A 115 -5.42 -2.03 0.23
N GLU A 116 -5.33 -1.54 -1.01
CA GLU A 116 -5.46 -0.13 -1.35
C GLU A 116 -6.79 0.43 -0.89
N ARG A 117 -7.87 -0.32 -1.11
CA ARG A 117 -9.21 0.10 -0.72
C ARG A 117 -9.34 0.23 0.79
N LEU A 118 -8.91 -0.78 1.55
CA LEU A 118 -8.95 -0.73 3.02
C LEU A 118 -8.07 0.39 3.56
N LEU A 119 -6.89 0.60 3.00
CA LEU A 119 -5.98 1.67 3.40
C LEU A 119 -6.57 3.06 3.11
N GLU A 120 -7.23 3.24 1.96
CA GLU A 120 -7.92 4.49 1.60
C GLU A 120 -9.02 4.82 2.61
N HIS A 121 -9.83 3.83 2.98
CA HIS A 121 -10.92 4.02 3.94
C HIS A 121 -10.42 4.13 5.38
N LEU A 122 -9.21 3.67 5.68
CA LEU A 122 -8.56 3.85 6.99
C LEU A 122 -8.02 5.28 7.18
N LYS A 123 -7.91 6.09 6.12
CA LYS A 123 -7.37 7.47 6.19
C LYS A 123 -7.98 8.32 7.30
N PRO A 124 -9.32 8.36 7.53
CA PRO A 124 -9.89 9.16 8.61
C PRO A 124 -9.36 8.78 10.01
N ASN A 125 -9.02 7.51 10.22
CA ASN A 125 -8.42 7.03 11.47
C ASN A 125 -6.91 7.31 11.53
N LEU A 126 -6.23 7.33 10.38
CA LEU A 126 -4.78 7.51 10.30
C LEU A 126 -4.37 8.98 10.31
N LEU A 127 -5.09 9.85 9.61
CA LEU A 127 -4.74 11.27 9.44
C LEU A 127 -4.51 12.00 10.78
N PRO A 128 -5.36 11.85 11.82
CA PRO A 128 -5.14 12.48 13.12
C PRO A 128 -3.86 12.01 13.83
N ARG A 129 -3.31 10.85 13.44
CA ARG A 129 -2.08 10.26 14.01
C ARG A 129 -0.81 10.74 13.30
N LEU A 130 -0.93 11.36 12.13
CA LEU A 130 0.22 11.84 11.36
C LEU A 130 0.68 13.20 11.89
N LEU A 131 2.00 13.38 12.03
CA LEU A 131 2.59 14.69 12.37
C LEU A 131 2.29 15.77 11.32
N ASN A 132 2.04 15.36 10.08
CA ASN A 132 1.73 16.24 8.96
C ASN A 132 0.60 15.62 8.10
N PRO A 133 -0.66 15.70 8.55
CA PRO A 133 -1.80 15.05 7.90
C PRO A 133 -2.03 15.56 6.47
N GLU A 134 -1.70 16.82 6.21
CA GLU A 134 -1.88 17.45 4.89
C GLU A 134 -0.69 17.19 3.95
N GLY A 135 0.37 16.54 4.42
CA GLY A 135 1.59 16.30 3.64
C GLY A 135 2.29 17.59 3.19
N LYS A 136 1.99 18.73 3.83
CA LYS A 136 2.51 20.04 3.44
C LYS A 136 4.01 20.12 3.65
N GLY A 137 4.71 20.78 2.74
CA GLY A 137 6.16 20.95 2.85
C GLY A 137 6.96 19.71 2.40
N ILE A 138 6.33 18.72 1.76
CA ILE A 138 7.03 17.73 0.94
C ILE A 138 6.68 18.02 -0.53
N TYR A 139 7.69 18.23 -1.35
CA TYR A 139 7.56 18.55 -2.77
C TYR A 139 8.15 17.41 -3.59
N ARG A 140 7.46 17.02 -4.66
CA ARG A 140 7.93 16.03 -5.65
C ARG A 140 7.95 16.68 -7.02
N TYR A 141 9.12 16.82 -7.62
CA TYR A 141 9.28 17.30 -9.00
C TYR A 141 9.61 16.12 -9.90
N LEU A 142 8.97 16.07 -11.06
CA LEU A 142 9.18 15.06 -12.09
C LEU A 142 9.80 15.73 -13.30
N PHE A 143 10.80 15.09 -13.88
CA PHE A 143 11.44 15.53 -15.11
C PHE A 143 11.38 14.37 -16.11
N SER A 144 10.73 14.59 -17.25
CA SER A 144 10.68 13.62 -18.33
C SER A 144 11.89 13.81 -19.22
N THR A 145 12.75 12.79 -19.32
CA THR A 145 14.01 12.83 -20.08
C THR A 145 13.99 11.79 -21.21
N PRO A 146 14.50 12.11 -22.42
CA PRO A 146 14.69 11.13 -23.48
C PRO A 146 15.97 10.30 -23.26
N LEU A 147 16.82 10.67 -22.31
CA LEU A 147 18.12 10.05 -22.11
C LEU A 147 17.97 8.71 -21.38
N PRO A 148 18.76 7.69 -21.77
CA PRO A 148 18.89 6.45 -21.00
C PRO A 148 19.38 6.71 -19.58
N GLU A 149 18.99 5.85 -18.64
CA GLU A 149 19.37 5.98 -17.23
C GLU A 149 20.90 6.01 -17.04
N SER A 150 21.64 5.18 -17.79
CA SER A 150 23.10 5.14 -17.75
C SER A 150 23.75 6.47 -18.12
N THR A 151 23.11 7.28 -18.97
CA THR A 151 23.62 8.59 -19.40
C THR A 151 23.45 9.63 -18.31
N VAL A 152 22.31 9.65 -17.61
CA VAL A 152 22.04 10.64 -16.55
C VAL A 152 22.62 10.24 -15.19
N ALA A 153 22.92 8.97 -14.97
CA ALA A 153 23.38 8.44 -13.68
C ALA A 153 24.58 9.19 -13.05
N PRO A 154 25.63 9.58 -13.79
CA PRO A 154 26.75 10.34 -13.20
C PRO A 154 26.30 11.69 -12.61
N TYR A 155 25.54 12.47 -13.38
CA TYR A 155 24.99 13.75 -12.93
C TYR A 155 24.06 13.56 -11.73
N LEU A 156 23.15 12.58 -11.77
CA LEU A 156 22.22 12.34 -10.67
C LEU A 156 22.95 11.91 -9.38
N THR A 157 24.07 11.20 -9.50
CA THR A 157 24.91 10.81 -8.35
C THR A 157 25.58 12.04 -7.70
N GLU A 158 26.12 12.94 -8.52
CA GLU A 158 26.70 14.21 -8.05
C GLU A 158 25.63 15.09 -7.39
N LEU A 159 24.49 15.26 -8.06
CA LEU A 159 23.37 16.03 -7.56
C LEU A 159 22.89 15.48 -6.21
N ALA A 160 22.68 14.16 -6.12
CA ALA A 160 22.26 13.49 -4.89
C ALA A 160 23.23 13.78 -3.72
N THR A 161 24.53 13.75 -3.99
CA THR A 161 25.56 14.05 -2.99
C THR A 161 25.47 15.50 -2.51
N ARG A 162 25.31 16.46 -3.44
CA ARG A 162 25.23 17.90 -3.12
C ARG A 162 24.00 18.24 -2.29
N VAL A 163 22.86 17.61 -2.58
CA VAL A 163 21.57 17.94 -1.95
C VAL A 163 21.22 17.06 -0.75
N ALA A 164 22.03 16.03 -0.44
CA ALA A 164 21.79 15.09 0.67
C ALA A 164 21.65 15.80 2.02
N SER A 165 22.50 16.79 2.29
CA SER A 165 22.46 17.59 3.54
C SER A 165 21.19 18.44 3.69
N LYS A 166 20.42 18.60 2.62
CA LYS A 166 19.18 19.40 2.55
C LYS A 166 17.93 18.53 2.53
N ASN A 167 18.07 17.22 2.80
CA ASN A 167 16.97 16.26 2.84
C ASN A 167 16.18 16.18 1.51
N ILE A 168 16.85 16.42 0.39
CA ILE A 168 16.32 16.20 -0.97
C ILE A 168 16.84 14.85 -1.46
N LYS A 169 15.93 14.01 -1.93
CA LYS A 169 16.22 12.73 -2.57
C LYS A 169 16.13 12.88 -4.08
N VAL A 170 17.13 12.33 -4.77
CA VAL A 170 17.19 12.25 -6.23
C VAL A 170 16.91 10.81 -6.63
N GLY A 171 16.05 10.60 -7.62
CA GLY A 171 15.75 9.28 -8.16
C GLY A 171 15.63 9.28 -9.67
N SER A 172 15.89 8.14 -10.28
CA SER A 172 15.71 7.86 -11.71
C SER A 172 14.85 6.60 -11.83
N TYR A 173 13.83 6.64 -12.68
CA TYR A 173 12.90 5.54 -12.87
C TYR A 173 12.80 5.25 -14.37
N PRO A 174 13.51 4.22 -14.87
CA PRO A 174 13.36 3.80 -16.25
C PRO A 174 11.96 3.25 -16.48
N ARG A 175 11.36 3.60 -17.62
CA ARG A 175 10.00 3.16 -17.95
C ARG A 175 10.05 2.16 -19.10
N TRP A 176 9.94 0.87 -18.76
CA TRP A 176 9.96 -0.21 -19.75
C TRP A 176 8.88 0.00 -20.83
N GLY A 177 9.29 -0.07 -22.10
CA GLY A 177 8.40 0.11 -23.24
C GLY A 177 8.13 1.57 -23.63
N ASN A 178 8.58 2.54 -22.83
CA ASN A 178 8.44 3.97 -23.14
C ASN A 178 9.73 4.57 -23.66
N LYS A 179 9.61 5.63 -24.47
CA LYS A 179 10.76 6.35 -25.05
C LYS A 179 11.44 7.32 -24.08
N ARG A 180 10.82 7.56 -22.92
CA ARG A 180 11.26 8.58 -21.94
C ARG A 180 11.33 7.99 -20.53
N ASN A 181 12.36 8.37 -19.79
CA ASN A 181 12.55 8.02 -18.39
C ASN A 181 12.10 9.17 -17.48
N THR A 182 11.85 8.86 -16.21
CA THR A 182 11.43 9.84 -15.21
C THR A 182 12.54 10.07 -14.19
N VAL A 183 13.04 11.29 -14.10
CA VAL A 183 13.89 11.74 -13.00
C VAL A 183 13.02 12.44 -11.95
N THR A 184 13.31 12.23 -10.67
CA THR A 184 12.54 12.78 -9.56
C THR A 184 13.43 13.50 -8.56
N LEU A 185 12.92 14.63 -8.06
CA LEU A 185 13.42 15.26 -6.83
C LEU A 185 12.31 15.24 -5.78
N VAL A 186 12.59 14.74 -4.59
CA VAL A 186 11.65 14.72 -3.47
C VAL A 186 12.31 15.32 -2.24
N GLY A 187 11.75 16.40 -1.68
CA GLY A 187 12.35 17.05 -0.53
C GLY A 187 11.45 18.09 0.12
N THR A 188 11.96 18.75 1.15
CA THR A 188 11.20 19.72 1.95
C THR A 188 11.61 21.17 1.70
N ASP A 189 12.76 21.41 1.07
CA ASP A 189 13.28 22.73 0.73
C ASP A 189 12.82 23.15 -0.66
N LYS A 190 11.66 23.83 -0.72
CA LYS A 190 11.04 24.23 -1.99
C LYS A 190 11.92 25.20 -2.78
N GLU A 191 12.53 26.18 -2.10
CA GLU A 191 13.33 27.23 -2.76
C GLU A 191 14.56 26.63 -3.42
N LEU A 192 15.26 25.73 -2.73
CA LEU A 192 16.36 24.99 -3.31
C LEU A 192 15.89 24.11 -4.47
N MET A 193 14.80 23.36 -4.31
CA MET A 193 14.25 22.52 -5.39
C MET A 193 13.86 23.34 -6.62
N ASP A 194 13.29 24.53 -6.45
CA ASP A 194 12.95 25.45 -7.53
C ASP A 194 14.22 25.94 -8.25
N SER A 195 15.27 26.29 -7.50
CA SER A 195 16.55 26.72 -8.06
C SER A 195 17.26 25.64 -8.89
N LEU A 196 16.99 24.36 -8.61
CA LEU A 196 17.58 23.21 -9.31
C LEU A 196 16.88 22.89 -10.63
N ILE A 197 15.68 23.43 -10.89
CA ILE A 197 14.90 23.10 -12.09
C ILE A 197 15.72 23.33 -13.38
N PRO A 198 16.32 24.52 -13.61
CA PRO A 198 17.02 24.78 -14.87
C PRO A 198 18.25 23.87 -15.05
N GLU A 199 18.98 23.62 -13.97
CA GLU A 199 20.16 22.74 -13.97
C GLU A 199 19.77 21.30 -14.32
N VAL A 200 18.69 20.78 -13.71
CA VAL A 200 18.21 19.43 -13.96
C VAL A 200 17.71 19.30 -15.39
N GLU A 201 16.86 20.21 -15.85
CA GLU A 201 16.34 20.19 -17.23
C GLU A 201 17.47 20.18 -18.26
N GLN A 202 18.51 20.98 -18.04
CA GLN A 202 19.69 21.02 -18.92
C GLN A 202 20.47 19.70 -18.90
N ASN A 203 20.83 19.19 -17.72
CA ASN A 203 21.70 18.01 -17.61
C ASN A 203 21.01 16.69 -17.96
N VAL A 204 19.68 16.64 -17.90
CA VAL A 204 18.90 15.47 -18.30
C VAL A 204 18.26 15.64 -19.68
N GLU A 205 18.51 16.76 -20.38
CA GLU A 205 17.83 17.11 -21.64
C GLU A 205 16.31 16.91 -21.57
N GLY A 206 15.73 17.25 -20.41
CA GLY A 206 14.36 16.93 -20.05
C GLY A 206 13.54 18.16 -19.73
N THR A 207 12.29 17.91 -19.37
CA THR A 207 11.33 18.97 -19.05
C THR A 207 10.59 18.58 -17.78
N LYS A 208 10.38 19.56 -16.89
CA LYS A 208 9.55 19.35 -15.70
C LYS A 208 8.10 19.08 -16.12
N VAL A 209 7.54 17.99 -15.59
CA VAL A 209 6.18 17.54 -15.87
C VAL A 209 5.38 17.36 -14.57
N THR A 210 4.06 17.38 -14.69
CA THR A 210 3.14 17.12 -13.58
C THR A 210 2.79 15.64 -13.46
N ARG A 211 2.82 14.91 -14.57
CA ARG A 211 2.59 13.46 -14.65
C ARG A 211 3.70 12.80 -15.47
N GLU A 212 3.99 11.54 -15.16
CA GLU A 212 5.10 10.82 -15.79
C GLU A 212 4.89 10.65 -17.31
N ASP A 213 3.64 10.48 -17.73
CA ASP A 213 3.19 10.26 -19.11
C ASP A 213 2.89 11.54 -19.91
N GLU A 214 3.08 12.73 -19.32
CA GLU A 214 2.64 13.99 -19.93
C GLU A 214 3.25 14.27 -21.31
N LEU A 215 4.48 13.81 -21.54
CA LEU A 215 5.21 13.97 -22.80
C LEU A 215 5.40 12.66 -23.56
N ASP A 216 4.69 11.61 -23.16
CA ASP A 216 4.70 10.37 -23.94
C ASP A 216 3.93 10.59 -25.25
N PRO A 217 4.38 9.96 -26.36
CA PRO A 217 3.57 9.95 -27.57
C PRO A 217 2.20 9.32 -27.25
N PRO A 218 1.13 9.73 -27.98
CA PRO A 218 -0.16 9.05 -27.87
C PRO A 218 0.07 7.55 -28.00
N SER A 219 -0.49 6.75 -27.08
CA SER A 219 -0.34 5.30 -27.20
C SER A 219 -0.98 4.85 -28.51
N ASP A 220 -0.25 4.11 -29.33
CA ASP A 220 -0.79 3.40 -30.51
C ASP A 220 -1.71 2.22 -30.09
N ALA A 221 -2.45 2.36 -28.98
CA ALA A 221 -3.26 1.32 -28.36
C ALA A 221 -4.77 1.42 -28.71
N GLU A 222 -5.14 2.18 -29.73
CA GLU A 222 -6.50 2.15 -30.31
C GLU A 222 -6.57 1.62 -31.76
N GLU A 223 -5.48 1.08 -32.32
CA GLU A 223 -5.54 0.34 -33.59
C GLU A 223 -5.10 -1.12 -33.39
N GLY A 224 -5.98 -1.97 -32.84
CA GLY A 224 -5.69 -3.40 -32.81
C GLY A 224 -6.61 -4.30 -31.99
N LYS A 225 -7.82 -4.55 -32.53
CA LYS A 225 -8.79 -5.63 -32.23
C LYS A 225 -9.72 -5.50 -31.02
#